data_AF-A0AAV5EQR1-F1
#
_entry.id   AF-A0AAV5EQR1-F1
#
_cell.length_a   1.000
_cell.length_b   1.000
_cell.length_c   1.000
_cell.angle_alpha   90.00
_cell.angle_beta   90.00
_cell.angle_gamma   90.00
#
_symmetry.space_group_name_H-M   'P 1'
#
loop_
_entity.id
_entity.type
_entity.pdbx_description
1 polymer ?
#
loop_
_entity_poly.entity_id
_entity_poly.type
_entity_poly.pdbx_seq_one_letter_code
_entity_poly.pdbx_strand_id
1 'polypeptide(L)'
;MLKKQGNEFFNREQYSDAAAKYKLVSFKSQDLAKDNLKSIPSSAANTVQLQCTLNLMACYLKIGKFDECISEGSEVCFGPVLLNFPIKFLNQLQVLTYDSNNVKAYYRRGQAYKELGQLEAAVADLSKAHEICPEDETIAEVMRATEEKLAREGGGKNLSKGFVIEEIVEDDSSEPPNSERRHLLHILFHNHMKE
;
A
#
# COMPACT_ATOMS: atom_id res chain seq x y z
N MET A 1 28.18 9.71 2.26
CA MET A 1 28.24 11.08 1.70
C MET A 1 26.89 11.58 1.20
N LEU A 2 26.13 10.81 0.41
CA LEU A 2 24.84 11.25 -0.15
C LEU A 2 23.78 11.65 0.88
N LYS A 3 23.57 10.87 1.95
CA LYS A 3 22.65 11.24 3.05
C LYS A 3 22.97 12.63 3.64
N LYS A 4 24.26 12.93 3.85
CA LYS A 4 24.68 14.23 4.40
C LYS A 4 24.33 15.38 3.45
N GLN A 5 24.59 15.21 2.15
CA GLN A 5 24.19 16.19 1.13
C GLN A 5 22.67 16.37 1.09
N GLY A 6 21.90 15.28 1.17
CA GLY A 6 20.44 15.33 1.25
C GLY A 6 19.98 16.15 2.46
N ASN A 7 20.59 15.92 3.63
CA ASN A 7 20.29 16.69 4.84
C ASN A 7 20.65 18.17 4.69
N GLU A 8 21.77 18.49 4.04
CA GLU A 8 22.18 19.88 3.77
C GLU A 8 21.16 20.61 2.88
N PHE A 9 20.71 19.98 1.79
CA PHE A 9 19.64 20.53 0.94
C PHE A 9 18.32 20.66 1.70
N PHE A 10 17.98 19.66 2.52
CA PHE A 10 16.76 19.68 3.34
C PHE A 10 16.75 20.87 4.30
N ASN A 11 17.87 21.12 4.97
CA ASN A 11 18.02 22.26 5.89
C ASN A 11 17.98 23.63 5.20
N ARG A 12 18.22 23.66 3.88
CA ARG A 12 18.09 24.86 3.03
C ARG A 12 16.72 24.96 2.36
N GLU A 13 15.77 24.11 2.76
CA GLU A 13 14.42 24.01 2.16
C GLU A 13 14.42 23.65 0.67
N GLN A 14 15.54 23.15 0.16
CA GLN A 14 15.68 22.65 -1.22
C GLN A 14 15.20 21.20 -1.29
N TYR A 15 13.90 20.99 -1.07
CA TYR A 15 13.32 19.65 -0.89
C TYR A 15 13.44 18.76 -2.14
N SER A 16 13.34 19.33 -3.34
CA SER A 16 13.52 18.60 -4.60
C SER A 16 14.95 18.06 -4.75
N ASP A 17 15.95 18.89 -4.42
CA ASP A 17 17.36 18.49 -4.47
C ASP A 17 17.69 17.46 -3.38
N ALA A 18 17.14 17.65 -2.17
CA ALA A 18 17.25 16.71 -1.08
C ALA A 18 16.67 15.33 -1.46
N ALA A 19 15.45 15.33 -2.04
CA ALA A 19 14.79 14.12 -2.53
C ALA A 19 15.66 13.38 -3.56
N ALA A 20 16.26 14.10 -4.51
CA ALA A 20 17.17 13.50 -5.50
C ALA A 20 18.37 12.80 -4.82
N LYS A 21 18.96 13.42 -3.79
CA LYS A 21 20.07 12.79 -3.05
C LYS A 21 19.63 11.54 -2.27
N TYR A 22 18.48 11.58 -1.60
CA TYR A 22 17.98 10.40 -0.87
C TYR A 22 17.59 9.27 -1.80
N LYS A 23 16.95 9.57 -2.94
CA LYS A 23 16.58 8.58 -3.95
C LYS A 23 17.81 7.87 -4.54
N LEU A 24 18.92 8.59 -4.75
CA LEU A 24 20.18 7.99 -5.16
C LEU A 24 20.76 7.01 -4.14
N VAL A 25 20.49 7.20 -2.84
CA VAL A 25 20.89 6.20 -1.82
C VAL A 25 20.09 4.91 -2.01
N SER A 26 18.77 5.02 -2.26
CA SER A 26 17.92 3.85 -2.51
C SER A 26 18.40 3.06 -3.74
N PHE A 27 18.67 3.74 -4.87
CA PHE A 27 19.18 3.10 -6.08
C PHE A 27 20.53 2.42 -5.87
N LYS A 28 21.48 3.08 -5.19
CA LYS A 28 22.80 2.47 -4.91
C LYS A 28 22.69 1.22 -4.07
N SER A 29 21.79 1.20 -3.09
CA SER A 29 21.54 -0.02 -2.32
C SER A 29 20.98 -1.15 -3.18
N GLN A 30 20.06 -0.84 -4.11
CA GLN A 30 19.51 -1.83 -5.03
C GLN A 30 20.57 -2.40 -5.99
N ASP A 31 21.48 -1.57 -6.51
CA ASP A 31 22.54 -2.04 -7.40
C ASP A 31 23.54 -2.94 -6.68
N LEU A 32 23.94 -2.56 -5.45
CA LEU A 32 24.78 -3.41 -4.61
C LEU A 32 24.12 -4.76 -4.28
N ALA A 33 22.80 -4.83 -4.19
CA ALA A 33 22.08 -6.09 -3.96
C ALA A 33 22.03 -6.99 -5.21
N LYS A 34 22.01 -6.41 -6.42
CA LYS A 34 22.04 -7.18 -7.69
C LYS A 34 23.41 -7.80 -7.93
N ASP A 35 24.47 -7.04 -7.67
CA ASP A 35 25.85 -7.48 -7.90
C ASP A 35 26.31 -8.50 -6.84
N ASN A 36 25.73 -8.45 -5.64
CA ASN A 36 26.07 -9.33 -4.51
C ASN A 36 24.99 -10.39 -4.24
N LEU A 37 24.72 -11.27 -5.21
CA LEU A 37 23.92 -12.50 -5.03
C LEU A 37 24.41 -13.45 -3.89
N LYS A 38 25.42 -13.05 -3.09
CA LYS A 38 26.02 -13.81 -1.98
C LYS A 38 26.22 -13.04 -0.67
N SER A 39 26.03 -11.72 -0.59
CA SER A 39 26.20 -11.00 0.68
C SER A 39 24.96 -10.20 1.04
N ILE A 40 24.35 -10.60 2.17
CA ILE A 40 23.26 -9.86 2.80
C ILE A 40 23.79 -8.45 3.10
N PRO A 41 23.10 -7.37 2.66
CA PRO A 41 23.53 -6.01 2.99
C PRO A 41 23.63 -5.85 4.51
N SER A 42 24.73 -5.24 4.96
CA SER A 42 24.99 -5.02 6.39
C SER A 42 23.83 -4.26 7.04
N SER A 43 23.47 -4.62 8.28
CA SER A 43 22.47 -3.92 9.12
C SER A 43 22.65 -2.39 9.13
N ALA A 44 23.90 -1.91 9.03
CA ALA A 44 24.20 -0.48 8.93
C ALA A 44 23.74 0.15 7.60
N ALA A 45 23.89 -0.56 6.48
CA ALA A 45 23.43 -0.10 5.17
C ALA A 45 21.90 0.00 5.14
N ASN A 46 21.22 -1.00 5.71
CA ASN A 46 19.77 -1.02 5.83
C ASN A 46 19.28 0.17 6.69
N THR A 47 19.92 0.43 7.83
CA THR A 47 19.58 1.58 8.68
C THR A 47 19.73 2.91 7.93
N VAL A 48 20.80 3.08 7.16
CA VAL A 48 21.02 4.30 6.37
C VAL A 48 19.96 4.44 5.28
N GLN A 49 19.57 3.35 4.63
CA GLN A 49 18.55 3.37 3.60
C GLN A 49 17.18 3.72 4.19
N LEU A 50 16.75 3.10 5.28
CA LEU A 50 15.53 3.47 6.00
C LEU A 50 15.47 4.97 6.28
N GLN A 51 16.55 5.51 6.85
CA GLN A 51 16.63 6.94 7.18
C GLN A 51 16.49 7.83 5.94
N CYS A 52 17.09 7.41 4.82
CA CYS A 52 16.97 8.15 3.56
C CYS A 52 15.56 8.04 2.96
N THR A 53 14.94 6.86 2.98
CA THR A 53 13.56 6.65 2.51
C THR A 53 12.58 7.49 3.34
N LEU A 54 12.71 7.49 4.66
CA LEU A 54 11.92 8.35 5.53
C LEU A 54 12.13 9.82 5.17
N ASN A 55 13.37 10.29 5.05
CA ASN A 55 13.64 11.68 4.67
C ASN A 55 13.12 12.03 3.27
N LEU A 56 13.14 11.07 2.33
CA LEU A 56 12.56 11.22 1.00
C LEU A 56 11.05 11.41 1.07
N MET A 57 10.33 10.59 1.86
CA MET A 57 8.89 10.78 2.12
C MET A 57 8.59 12.17 2.69
N ALA A 58 9.41 12.66 3.63
CA ALA A 58 9.27 14.00 4.17
C ALA A 58 9.45 15.09 3.10
N CYS A 59 10.39 14.91 2.16
CA CYS A 59 10.55 15.82 1.03
C CYS A 59 9.32 15.79 0.12
N TYR A 60 8.79 14.60 -0.19
CA TYR A 60 7.62 14.43 -1.03
C TYR A 60 6.38 15.11 -0.48
N LEU A 61 6.13 15.02 0.83
CA LEU A 61 5.07 15.79 1.49
C LEU A 61 5.26 17.30 1.31
N LYS A 62 6.49 17.81 1.41
CA LYS A 62 6.78 19.26 1.27
C LYS A 62 6.61 19.78 -0.16
N ILE A 63 6.80 18.93 -1.17
CA ILE A 63 6.68 19.32 -2.59
C ILE A 63 5.36 18.87 -3.24
N GLY A 64 4.42 18.30 -2.47
CA GLY A 64 3.11 17.87 -2.97
C GLY A 64 3.12 16.59 -3.80
N LYS A 65 4.17 15.77 -3.69
CA LYS A 65 4.31 14.48 -4.40
C LYS A 65 3.73 13.33 -3.58
N PHE A 66 2.42 13.37 -3.38
CA PHE A 66 1.75 12.47 -2.43
C PHE A 66 1.74 11.01 -2.89
N ASP A 67 1.54 10.76 -4.18
CA ASP A 67 1.56 9.40 -4.74
C ASP A 67 2.94 8.75 -4.55
N GLU A 68 4.03 9.48 -4.82
CA GLU A 68 5.38 8.95 -4.57
C GLU A 68 5.64 8.74 -3.08
N CYS A 69 5.13 9.61 -2.20
CA CYS A 69 5.20 9.39 -0.75
C CYS A 69 4.50 8.10 -0.32
N ILE A 70 3.33 7.81 -0.91
CA ILE A 70 2.56 6.60 -0.61
C ILE A 70 3.29 5.35 -1.10
N SER A 71 3.85 5.40 -2.30
CA SER A 71 4.63 4.30 -2.87
C SER A 71 5.80 3.94 -1.95
N GLU A 72 6.65 4.92 -1.60
CA GLU A 72 7.80 4.69 -0.74
C GLU A 72 7.37 4.24 0.67
N GLY A 73 6.32 4.85 1.23
CA GLY A 73 5.79 4.45 2.54
C GLY A 73 5.26 3.03 2.58
N SER A 74 4.67 2.57 1.47
CA SER A 74 4.16 1.21 1.35
C SER A 74 5.26 0.16 1.31
N GLU A 75 6.39 0.45 0.69
CA GLU A 75 7.58 -0.41 0.74
C GLU A 75 8.13 -0.52 2.18
N VAL A 76 8.02 0.54 2.99
CA VAL A 76 8.49 0.52 4.39
C VAL A 76 7.50 -0.20 5.31
N CYS A 77 6.20 0.08 5.20
CA CYS A 77 5.17 -0.46 6.09
C CYS A 77 4.83 -1.92 5.79
N PHE A 78 4.78 -2.30 4.51
CA PHE A 78 4.55 -3.67 4.08
C PHE A 78 5.90 -4.37 3.85
N GLY A 79 6.53 -4.80 4.95
CA GLY A 79 7.41 -5.97 4.90
C GLY A 79 6.63 -7.17 4.33
N PRO A 80 7.27 -8.27 3.87
CA PRO A 80 6.70 -9.26 2.95
C PRO A 80 5.51 -10.02 3.56
N VAL A 81 4.34 -9.38 3.57
CA VAL A 81 3.04 -10.01 3.71
C VAL A 81 2.49 -10.06 2.29
N LEU A 82 2.78 -11.22 1.70
CA LEU A 82 2.38 -11.66 0.39
C LEU A 82 0.85 -11.55 0.24
N LEU A 83 0.40 -10.62 -0.60
CA LEU A 83 -0.87 -10.75 -1.29
C LEU A 83 -0.60 -10.81 -2.80
N ASN A 84 -0.38 -12.04 -3.28
CA ASN A 84 -0.59 -12.50 -4.66
C ASN A 84 -0.06 -11.63 -5.82
N PHE A 85 1.26 -11.37 -5.87
CA PHE A 85 1.93 -10.96 -7.11
C PHE A 85 3.05 -11.94 -7.48
N PRO A 86 3.28 -12.21 -8.79
CA PRO A 86 4.14 -13.30 -9.24
C PRO A 86 5.61 -13.16 -8.80
N ILE A 87 6.16 -14.34 -8.51
CA ILE A 87 7.35 -14.70 -7.74
C ILE A 87 8.71 -14.25 -8.36
N LYS A 88 8.74 -13.18 -9.16
CA LYS A 88 10.00 -12.63 -9.71
C LYS A 88 10.65 -11.55 -8.82
N PHE A 89 9.96 -11.09 -7.78
CA PHE A 89 10.35 -9.94 -6.93
C PHE A 89 10.80 -10.30 -5.50
N LEU A 90 10.85 -11.60 -5.15
CA LEU A 90 11.14 -12.04 -3.77
C LEU A 90 12.58 -11.78 -3.33
N ASN A 91 13.54 -11.69 -4.25
CA ASN A 91 14.94 -11.40 -3.90
C ASN A 91 15.21 -9.90 -3.68
N GLN A 92 14.32 -9.01 -4.15
CA GLN A 92 14.40 -7.56 -3.90
C GLN A 92 13.71 -7.16 -2.58
N LEU A 93 12.66 -7.87 -2.16
CA LEU A 93 11.83 -7.49 -1.00
C LEU A 93 12.49 -7.78 0.35
N GLN A 94 13.35 -8.80 0.45
CA GLN A 94 13.96 -9.17 1.73
C GLN A 94 15.00 -8.14 2.22
N VAL A 95 15.44 -7.23 1.35
CA VAL A 95 16.44 -6.20 1.64
C VAL A 95 15.82 -4.92 2.24
N LEU A 96 14.51 -4.70 2.06
CA LEU A 96 13.84 -3.42 2.33
C LEU A 96 12.90 -3.45 3.56
N THR A 97 12.91 -4.53 4.34
CA THR A 97 12.05 -4.64 5.52
C THR A 97 12.66 -3.85 6.67
N TYR A 98 12.30 -2.58 6.75
CA TYR A 98 13.00 -1.67 7.62
C TYR A 98 12.48 -1.62 9.05
N ASP A 99 11.15 -1.74 9.23
CA ASP A 99 10.45 -1.96 10.50
C ASP A 99 8.94 -1.91 10.20
N SER A 100 8.21 -3.02 10.41
CA SER A 100 6.76 -3.05 10.19
C SER A 100 5.99 -2.17 11.19
N ASN A 101 6.66 -1.61 12.19
CA ASN A 101 6.12 -0.69 13.18
C ASN A 101 6.75 0.71 13.05
N ASN A 102 7.20 1.11 11.85
CA ASN A 102 7.78 2.43 11.66
C ASN A 102 6.72 3.54 11.75
N VAL A 103 6.58 4.15 12.93
CA VAL A 103 5.64 5.25 13.21
C VAL A 103 5.72 6.36 12.17
N LYS A 104 6.93 6.75 11.77
CA LYS A 104 7.14 7.85 10.81
C LYS A 104 6.66 7.50 9.40
N ALA A 105 6.78 6.24 8.99
CA ALA A 105 6.29 5.80 7.69
C ALA A 105 4.77 5.84 7.63
N TYR A 106 4.10 5.24 8.63
CA TYR A 106 2.63 5.29 8.76
C TYR A 106 2.11 6.72 8.84
N TYR A 107 2.69 7.55 9.72
CA TYR A 107 2.27 8.94 9.86
C TYR A 107 2.40 9.73 8.56
N ARG A 108 3.54 9.62 7.87
CA ARG A 108 3.78 10.35 6.61
C ARG A 108 2.92 9.85 5.45
N ARG A 109 2.70 8.54 5.37
CA ARG A 109 1.80 7.94 4.36
C ARG A 109 0.34 8.34 4.61
N GLY A 110 -0.11 8.33 5.88
CA GLY A 110 -1.42 8.83 6.28
C GLY A 110 -1.62 10.31 5.95
N GLN A 111 -0.60 11.16 6.16
CA GLN A 111 -0.63 12.55 5.71
C GLN A 111 -0.78 12.67 4.20
N ALA A 112 -0.03 11.88 3.40
CA ALA A 112 -0.16 11.90 1.94
C ALA A 112 -1.57 11.47 1.48
N TYR A 113 -2.14 10.41 2.08
CA TYR A 113 -3.52 10.00 1.80
C TYR A 113 -4.54 11.09 2.13
N LYS A 114 -4.35 11.79 3.26
CA LYS A 114 -5.21 12.90 3.69
C LYS A 114 -5.20 14.04 2.67
N GLU A 115 -4.04 14.40 2.14
CA GLU A 115 -3.89 15.44 1.12
C GLU A 115 -4.52 15.03 -0.22
N LEU A 116 -4.50 13.74 -0.57
CA LEU A 116 -5.20 13.20 -1.74
C LEU A 116 -6.72 13.00 -1.53
N GLY A 117 -7.25 13.30 -0.33
CA GLY A 117 -8.66 13.09 0.00
C GLY A 117 -9.05 11.62 0.19
N GLN A 118 -8.08 10.70 0.28
CA GLN A 118 -8.29 9.29 0.59
C GLN A 118 -8.39 9.11 2.11
N LEU A 119 -9.44 9.70 2.70
CA LEU A 119 -9.53 9.92 4.14
C LEU A 119 -9.63 8.62 4.93
N GLU A 120 -10.28 7.58 4.41
CA GLU A 120 -10.37 6.28 5.06
C GLU A 120 -8.99 5.61 5.19
N ALA A 121 -8.19 5.66 4.11
CA ALA A 121 -6.81 5.15 4.11
C ALA A 121 -5.90 5.99 5.03
N ALA A 122 -6.11 7.30 5.06
CA ALA A 122 -5.40 8.21 5.95
C ALA A 122 -5.67 7.89 7.43
N VAL A 123 -6.93 7.70 7.81
CA VAL A 123 -7.31 7.30 9.18
C VAL A 123 -6.65 5.97 9.54
N ALA A 124 -6.73 4.95 8.66
CA ALA A 124 -6.13 3.65 8.95
C ALA A 124 -4.61 3.73 9.26
N ASP A 125 -3.86 4.49 8.47
CA ASP A 125 -2.43 4.70 8.70
C ASP A 125 -2.13 5.52 9.97
N LEU A 126 -2.91 6.57 10.23
CA LEU A 126 -2.75 7.43 11.40
C LEU A 126 -3.12 6.68 12.68
N SER A 127 -4.18 5.87 12.67
CA SER A 127 -4.54 4.96 13.75
C SER A 127 -3.41 3.98 14.02
N LYS A 128 -2.78 3.41 12.98
CA LYS A 128 -1.63 2.51 13.19
C LYS A 128 -0.44 3.23 13.82
N ALA A 129 -0.14 4.45 13.38
CA ALA A 129 0.91 5.27 13.97
C ALA A 129 0.60 5.60 15.45
N HIS A 130 -0.66 5.89 15.77
CA HIS A 130 -1.12 6.19 17.13
C HIS A 130 -1.13 4.96 18.04
N GLU A 131 -1.50 3.77 17.55
CA GLU A 131 -1.38 2.51 18.29
C GLU A 131 0.06 2.25 18.76
N ILE A 132 1.04 2.59 17.92
CA ILE A 132 2.46 2.38 18.22
C ILE A 132 2.99 3.49 19.13
N CYS A 133 2.52 4.72 18.97
CA CYS A 133 2.94 5.88 19.78
C CYS A 133 1.72 6.68 20.27
N PRO A 134 1.02 6.20 21.31
CA PRO A 134 -0.24 6.82 21.76
C PRO A 134 -0.04 8.19 22.41
N GLU A 135 1.15 8.45 22.94
CA GLU A 135 1.49 9.72 23.62
C GLU A 135 1.88 10.85 22.64
N ASP A 136 2.00 10.56 21.34
CA ASP A 136 2.33 11.58 20.33
C ASP A 136 1.05 12.35 19.93
N GLU A 137 0.84 13.48 20.60
CA GLU A 137 -0.29 14.37 20.36
C GLU A 137 -0.34 14.85 18.90
N THR A 138 0.79 14.95 18.19
CA THR A 138 0.79 15.39 16.78
C THR A 138 0.14 14.36 15.86
N ILE A 139 0.24 13.07 16.20
CA ILE A 139 -0.44 11.99 15.49
C ILE A 139 -1.93 12.04 15.82
N ALA A 140 -2.28 12.17 17.10
CA ALA A 140 -3.66 12.24 17.56
C ALA A 140 -4.42 13.43 16.95
N GLU A 141 -3.79 14.60 16.89
CA GLU A 141 -4.37 15.81 16.29
C GLU A 141 -4.66 15.61 14.79
N VAL A 142 -3.69 15.07 14.04
CA VAL A 142 -3.87 14.83 12.60
C VAL A 142 -4.92 13.75 12.35
N MET A 143 -4.96 12.70 13.18
CA MET A 143 -5.97 11.64 13.12
C MET A 143 -7.38 12.21 13.34
N ARG A 144 -7.61 12.92 14.46
CA ARG A 144 -8.90 13.54 14.79
C ARG A 144 -9.36 14.50 13.69
N ALA A 145 -8.48 15.37 13.20
CA ALA A 145 -8.82 16.28 12.12
C ALA A 145 -9.19 15.56 10.81
N THR A 146 -8.60 14.39 10.56
CA THR A 146 -8.90 13.56 9.38
C THR A 146 -10.23 12.83 9.54
N GLU A 147 -10.53 12.30 10.73
CA GLU A 147 -11.82 11.69 11.07
C GLU A 147 -12.97 12.69 10.99
N GLU A 148 -12.78 13.92 11.49
CA GLU A 148 -13.77 15.00 11.37
C GLU A 148 -14.03 15.37 9.90
N LYS A 149 -12.98 15.41 9.07
CA LYS A 149 -13.11 15.64 7.63
C LYS A 149 -13.88 14.47 6.97
N LEU A 150 -13.54 13.23 7.32
CA LEU A 150 -14.22 12.04 6.83
C LEU A 150 -15.71 12.03 7.22
N ALA A 151 -16.04 12.40 8.45
CA ALA A 151 -17.43 12.46 8.92
C ALA A 151 -18.25 13.52 8.16
N ARG A 152 -17.66 14.70 7.90
CA ARG A 152 -18.31 15.75 7.10
C ARG A 152 -18.55 15.33 5.65
N GLU A 153 -17.58 14.64 5.04
CA GLU A 153 -17.65 14.21 3.63
C GLU A 153 -18.47 12.91 3.44
N GLY A 154 -18.48 12.04 4.45
CA GLY A 154 -19.23 10.77 4.47
C GLY A 154 -20.75 10.96 4.58
N GLY A 155 -21.20 12.09 5.14
CA GLY A 155 -22.62 12.47 5.18
C GLY A 155 -23.27 12.68 3.80
N GLY A 156 -22.47 12.83 2.73
CA GLY A 156 -22.94 13.02 1.35
C GLY A 156 -22.93 11.77 0.47
N LYS A 157 -22.34 10.64 0.91
CA LYS A 157 -22.15 9.43 0.08
C LYS A 157 -23.18 8.32 0.34
N ASN A 158 -24.37 8.64 0.84
CA ASN A 158 -25.47 7.68 1.02
C ASN A 158 -26.58 7.76 -0.05
N LEU A 159 -26.30 8.35 -1.23
CA LEU A 159 -27.25 8.44 -2.34
C LEU A 159 -26.59 8.13 -3.68
N SER A 160 -26.21 6.87 -3.92
CA SER A 160 -26.38 6.19 -5.23
C SER A 160 -25.72 4.80 -5.21
N LYS A 161 -26.41 3.84 -4.62
CA LYS A 161 -26.54 2.49 -5.18
C LYS A 161 -27.78 1.88 -4.56
N GLY A 162 -28.93 2.43 -4.97
CA GLY A 162 -30.17 1.69 -4.89
C GLY A 162 -29.99 0.44 -5.73
N PHE A 163 -29.70 -0.67 -5.07
CA PHE A 163 -29.84 -1.99 -5.66
C PHE A 163 -31.34 -2.21 -5.81
N VAL A 164 -31.86 -1.99 -7.02
CA VAL A 164 -33.23 -2.38 -7.36
C VAL A 164 -33.20 -3.91 -7.40
N ILE A 165 -33.74 -4.54 -6.36
CA ILE A 165 -34.13 -5.95 -6.42
C ILE A 165 -35.39 -5.96 -7.27
N GLU A 166 -35.27 -6.27 -8.56
CA GLU A 166 -36.44 -6.71 -9.32
C GLU A 166 -36.83 -8.08 -8.77
N GLU A 167 -37.99 -8.11 -8.13
CA GLU A 167 -38.64 -9.34 -7.69
C GLU A 167 -38.92 -10.19 -8.92
N ILE A 168 -38.20 -11.30 -9.07
CA ILE A 168 -38.50 -12.30 -10.09
C ILE A 168 -39.80 -12.97 -9.64
N VAL A 169 -40.91 -12.52 -10.20
CA VAL A 169 -42.17 -13.26 -10.11
C VAL A 169 -41.99 -14.48 -11.01
N GLU A 170 -41.84 -15.65 -10.41
CA GLU A 170 -41.93 -16.92 -11.12
C GLU A 170 -43.35 -17.03 -11.71
N ASP A 171 -43.47 -16.78 -13.01
CA ASP A 171 -44.69 -17.04 -13.76
C ASP A 171 -44.76 -18.54 -14.04
N ASP A 172 -45.43 -19.24 -13.13
CA ASP A 172 -45.84 -20.64 -13.29
C ASP A 172 -46.91 -20.72 -14.37
N SER A 173 -46.51 -20.90 -15.62
CA SER A 173 -47.38 -21.55 -16.59
C SER A 173 -46.64 -22.19 -17.78
N SER A 174 -46.84 -23.51 -17.87
CA SER A 174 -46.78 -24.39 -19.06
C SER A 174 -45.49 -25.18 -19.36
N GLU A 175 -45.52 -26.46 -18.96
CA GLU A 175 -44.75 -27.57 -19.54
C GLU A 175 -45.38 -28.07 -20.89
N PRO A 176 -44.70 -28.93 -21.69
CA PRO A 176 -44.37 -28.66 -23.11
C PRO A 176 -44.95 -29.68 -24.13
N PRO A 177 -44.76 -29.50 -25.46
CA PRO A 177 -44.92 -30.60 -26.42
C PRO A 177 -43.57 -31.20 -26.87
N ASN A 178 -43.23 -32.32 -26.24
CA ASN A 178 -42.90 -33.61 -26.86
C ASN A 178 -42.22 -33.67 -28.26
N SER A 179 -40.89 -33.56 -28.32
CA SER A 179 -40.02 -34.50 -29.07
C SER A 179 -38.54 -34.24 -28.73
N GLU A 180 -37.75 -35.30 -28.57
CA GLU A 180 -36.28 -35.33 -28.34
C GLU A 180 -35.78 -35.42 -26.88
N ARG A 181 -36.52 -36.10 -26.00
CA ARG A 181 -35.91 -36.77 -24.83
C ARG A 181 -35.52 -38.22 -25.15
N ARG A 182 -34.53 -38.43 -26.02
CA ARG A 182 -33.74 -39.67 -26.06
C ARG A 182 -32.37 -39.33 -26.65
N HIS A 183 -31.41 -39.01 -25.81
CA HIS A 183 -30.09 -39.65 -25.78
C HIS A 183 -29.18 -38.90 -24.78
N LEU A 184 -28.69 -39.66 -23.81
CA LEU A 184 -27.46 -39.40 -23.05
C LEU A 184 -27.53 -38.46 -21.84
N LEU A 185 -28.39 -38.82 -20.89
CA LEU A 185 -28.02 -38.78 -19.46
C LEU A 185 -27.46 -40.16 -19.06
N HIS A 186 -26.25 -40.46 -19.52
CA HIS A 186 -25.40 -41.57 -19.07
C HIS A 186 -24.01 -41.20 -19.60
N ILE A 187 -23.18 -40.46 -18.87
CA ILE A 187 -22.23 -41.04 -17.93
C ILE A 187 -21.79 -39.91 -16.98
N LEU A 188 -22.27 -39.98 -15.75
CA LEU A 188 -21.54 -39.53 -14.58
C LEU A 188 -20.52 -40.63 -14.25
N PHE A 189 -19.28 -40.23 -13.93
CA PHE A 189 -18.30 -41.01 -13.16
C PHE A 189 -17.90 -42.40 -13.68
N HIS A 190 -16.77 -42.50 -14.38
CA HIS A 190 -15.76 -43.54 -14.09
C HIS A 190 -14.39 -43.26 -14.74
N ASN A 191 -13.34 -43.42 -13.93
CA ASN A 191 -11.93 -43.71 -14.27
C ASN A 191 -11.10 -42.55 -14.84
N HIS A 192 -10.11 -41.96 -14.15
CA HIS A 192 -8.91 -42.54 -13.54
C HIS A 192 -8.04 -43.34 -14.54
N MET A 193 -6.83 -42.82 -14.78
CA MET A 193 -5.59 -43.50 -15.20
C MET A 193 -5.28 -43.69 -16.69
N LYS A 194 -4.10 -43.16 -17.08
CA LYS A 194 -3.22 -43.46 -18.24
C LYS A 194 -3.70 -42.88 -19.57
N GLU A 195 -2.88 -42.20 -20.37
CA GLU A 195 -1.44 -42.35 -20.66
C GLU A 195 -0.69 -41.02 -20.73
#